data_AF-A0A350IZ72-F1
#
_entry.id   AF-A0A350IZ72-F1
#
_cell.length_a   1.000
_cell.length_b   1.000
_cell.length_c   1.000
_cell.angle_alpha   90.00
_cell.angle_beta   90.00
_cell.angle_gamma   90.00
#
_symmetry.space_group_name_H-M   'P 1'
#
loop_
_entity.id
_entity.type
_entity.pdbx_description
1 polymer ?
#
loop_
_entity_poly.entity_id
_entity_poly.type
_entity_poly.pdbx_seq_one_letter_code
_entity_poly.pdbx_strand_id
1 'polypeptide(L)'
;MNGRSMRVRPEQIRPSMHVIPKTKNRPEFSIHTGRNIFASMPMEVNLIGLRVDEAMEKMDDYMDSCALHGLKTFRIIHGDGTGRLRKAVHNRLASN
;
A
#
# COMPACT_ATOMS: atom_id res chain seq x y z
N MET A 1 14.64 -15.78 -0.77
CA MET A 1 15.88 -14.98 -0.74
C MET A 1 17.05 -15.93 -0.70
N ASN A 2 17.88 -15.92 -1.75
CA ASN A 2 19.26 -16.44 -1.85
C ASN A 2 19.58 -16.50 -3.35
N GLY A 3 19.98 -15.37 -3.93
CA GLY A 3 20.38 -15.31 -5.33
C GLY A 3 21.65 -16.13 -5.53
N ARG A 4 21.61 -17.12 -6.43
CA ARG A 4 22.81 -17.86 -6.85
C ARG A 4 23.58 -16.98 -7.83
N SER A 5 24.75 -16.48 -7.44
CA SER A 5 25.68 -15.81 -8.35
C SER A 5 26.48 -16.84 -9.14
N MET A 6 26.55 -16.69 -10.47
CA MET A 6 27.37 -17.52 -11.34
C MET A 6 28.31 -16.62 -12.16
N ARG A 7 29.61 -16.96 -12.22
CA ARG A 7 30.56 -16.31 -13.13
C ARG A 7 30.53 -17.04 -14.47
N VAL A 8 30.06 -16.37 -15.51
CA VAL A 8 30.01 -16.91 -16.88
C VAL A 8 30.66 -15.94 -17.86
N ARG A 9 31.17 -16.46 -18.98
CA ARG A 9 31.61 -15.61 -20.08
C ARG A 9 30.38 -15.07 -20.83
N PRO A 10 30.42 -13.85 -21.39
CA PRO A 10 29.27 -13.22 -22.06
C PRO A 10 28.66 -14.07 -23.18
N GLU A 11 29.48 -14.83 -23.90
CA GLU A 11 29.06 -15.66 -25.03
C GLU A 11 28.20 -16.87 -24.60
N GLN A 12 28.28 -17.23 -23.32
CA GLN A 12 27.51 -18.33 -22.73
C GLN A 12 26.13 -17.88 -22.23
N ILE A 13 25.83 -16.58 -22.31
CA ILE A 13 24.55 -16.00 -21.86
C ILE A 13 23.60 -15.94 -23.06
N ARG A 14 22.44 -16.58 -22.94
CA ARG A 14 21.34 -16.35 -23.89
C ARG A 14 20.67 -15.02 -23.60
N PRO A 15 20.45 -14.14 -24.60
CA PRO A 15 19.72 -12.90 -24.38
C PRO A 15 18.29 -13.20 -23.92
N SER A 16 17.81 -12.45 -22.94
CA SER A 16 16.44 -12.60 -22.44
C SER A 16 15.45 -12.09 -23.48
N MET A 17 14.44 -12.90 -23.83
CA MET A 17 13.28 -12.40 -24.61
C MET A 17 12.37 -11.47 -23.79
N HIS A 18 12.57 -11.39 -22.48
CA HIS A 18 11.80 -10.53 -21.61
C HIS A 18 12.26 -9.07 -21.72
N VAL A 19 11.42 -8.21 -22.29
CA VAL A 19 11.67 -6.77 -22.37
C VAL A 19 11.29 -6.13 -21.03
N ILE A 20 12.28 -5.69 -20.27
CA ILE A 20 12.05 -4.93 -19.05
C ILE A 20 11.63 -3.51 -19.49
N PRO A 21 10.42 -3.02 -19.14
CA PRO A 21 10.01 -1.68 -19.49
C PRO A 21 10.97 -0.66 -18.85
N LYS A 22 11.57 0.22 -19.67
CA LYS A 22 12.54 1.23 -19.21
C LYS A 22 11.92 2.29 -18.31
N THR A 23 10.60 2.47 -18.36
CA THR A 23 9.85 3.42 -17.54
C THR A 23 9.11 2.68 -16.45
N LYS A 24 9.63 2.72 -15.23
CA LYS A 24 8.86 2.38 -14.04
C LYS A 24 7.83 3.49 -13.86
N ASN A 25 6.55 3.21 -14.14
CA ASN A 25 5.45 4.10 -13.77
C ASN A 25 5.47 4.24 -12.24
N ARG A 26 6.17 5.27 -11.76
CA ARG A 26 6.15 5.68 -10.37
C ARG A 26 4.93 6.59 -10.27
N PRO A 27 3.88 6.24 -9.52
CA PRO A 27 2.80 7.19 -9.30
C PRO A 27 3.42 8.40 -8.60
N GLU A 28 3.53 9.53 -9.30
CA GLU A 28 3.94 10.79 -8.68
C GLU A 28 2.77 11.29 -7.84
N PHE A 29 2.97 11.39 -6.53
CA PHE A 29 1.98 11.99 -5.64
C PHE A 29 2.64 13.17 -4.93
N SER A 30 2.25 14.37 -5.34
CA SER A 30 2.70 15.63 -4.74
C SER A 30 1.70 16.05 -3.67
N ILE A 31 2.15 16.24 -2.44
CA ILE A 31 1.32 16.79 -1.35
C ILE A 31 2.02 18.01 -0.78
N HIS A 32 1.46 19.19 -1.05
CA HIS A 32 1.90 20.44 -0.43
C HIS A 32 0.85 20.87 0.61
N THR A 33 1.31 21.03 1.83
CA THR A 33 0.54 21.45 3.01
C THR A 33 0.05 22.88 2.86
N GLY A 34 -1.26 23.06 2.85
CA GLY A 34 -1.94 24.35 2.92
C GLY A 34 -3.43 24.16 2.69
N ARG A 35 -4.24 24.23 3.75
CA ARG A 35 -5.69 23.99 3.80
C ARG A 35 -6.40 24.15 2.45
N ASN A 36 -6.67 23.03 1.78
CA ASN A 36 -7.60 22.94 0.70
C ASN A 36 -8.56 21.80 1.04
N ILE A 37 -9.83 22.13 1.28
CA ILE A 37 -10.91 21.17 1.57
C ILE A 37 -11.16 20.24 0.39
N PHE A 38 -10.62 20.58 -0.79
CA PHE A 38 -10.57 19.78 -2.01
C PHE A 38 -9.20 19.13 -2.27
N ALA A 39 -8.28 19.13 -1.29
CA ALA A 39 -7.07 18.33 -1.38
C ALA A 39 -7.49 16.86 -1.42
N SER A 40 -7.19 16.20 -2.54
CA SER A 40 -7.49 14.80 -2.79
C SER A 40 -7.09 13.95 -1.58
N MET A 41 -8.10 13.45 -0.85
CA MET A 41 -7.90 12.60 0.30
C MET A 41 -7.16 11.33 -0.16
N PRO A 42 -6.08 10.90 0.52
CA PRO A 42 -5.30 9.76 0.07
C PRO A 42 -6.18 8.52 -0.01
N MET A 43 -6.15 7.79 -1.13
CA MET A 43 -6.96 6.57 -1.33
C MET A 43 -6.45 5.37 -0.51
N GLU A 44 -5.51 5.59 0.41
CA GLU A 44 -4.87 4.56 1.21
C GLU A 44 -4.59 5.00 2.65
N VAL A 45 -4.75 4.06 3.58
CA VAL A 45 -4.39 4.23 4.99
C VAL A 45 -3.37 3.17 5.40
N ASN A 46 -2.31 3.59 6.08
CA ASN A 46 -1.26 2.71 6.58
C ASN A 46 -1.38 2.48 8.09
N LEU A 47 -1.54 1.20 8.46
CA LEU A 47 -1.67 0.71 9.83
C LEU A 47 -0.42 -0.05 10.31
N ILE A 48 0.61 -0.20 9.47
CA ILE A 48 1.83 -0.93 9.83
C ILE A 48 2.51 -0.24 11.02
N GLY A 49 2.89 -1.05 12.01
CA GLY A 49 3.61 -0.58 13.21
C GLY A 49 2.70 -0.08 14.32
N LEU A 50 1.39 0.04 14.08
CA LEU A 50 0.42 0.40 15.12
C LEU A 50 0.00 -0.83 15.93
N ARG A 51 -0.40 -0.59 17.19
CA ARG A 51 -1.15 -1.59 17.95
C ARG A 51 -2.53 -1.80 17.35
N VAL A 52 -3.17 -2.93 17.68
CA VAL A 52 -4.48 -3.26 17.13
C VAL A 52 -5.51 -2.17 17.46
N ASP A 53 -5.54 -1.70 18.70
CA ASP A 53 -6.51 -0.71 19.17
C ASP A 53 -6.32 0.63 18.44
N GLU A 54 -5.08 1.13 18.38
CA GLU A 54 -4.72 2.36 17.65
C GLU A 54 -5.03 2.26 16.16
N ALA A 55 -4.80 1.07 15.57
CA ALA A 55 -5.07 0.84 14.15
C ALA A 55 -6.58 0.84 13.84
N MET A 56 -7.43 0.38 14.77
CA MET A 56 -8.88 0.43 14.60
C MET A 56 -9.39 1.86 14.66
N GLU A 57 -8.95 2.65 15.65
CA GLU A 57 -9.32 4.07 15.78
C GLU A 57 -8.92 4.86 14.52
N LYS A 58 -7.67 4.70 14.08
CA LYS A 58 -7.17 5.36 12.86
C LYS A 58 -7.91 4.92 11.59
N MET A 59 -8.33 3.66 11.52
CA MET A 59 -9.10 3.15 10.40
C MET A 59 -10.51 3.74 10.38
N ASP A 60 -11.15 3.87 11.53
CA ASP A 60 -12.49 4.44 11.67
C ASP A 60 -12.50 5.92 11.26
N ASP A 61 -11.59 6.72 11.80
CA ASP A 61 -11.43 8.13 11.42
C ASP A 61 -11.24 8.32 9.91
N TYR A 62 -10.46 7.41 9.31
CA TYR A 62 -10.21 7.41 7.87
C TYR A 62 -11.47 7.02 7.07
N MET A 63 -12.26 6.05 7.55
CA MET A 63 -13.51 5.67 6.90
C MET A 63 -14.56 6.79 6.95
N ASP A 64 -14.65 7.51 8.07
CA ASP A 64 -15.52 8.67 8.20
C ASP A 64 -15.11 9.77 7.22
N SER A 65 -13.80 10.00 7.09
CA SER A 65 -13.24 10.91 6.09
C SER A 65 -13.58 10.44 4.66
N CYS A 66 -13.43 9.14 4.33
CA CYS A 66 -13.83 8.58 3.04
C CYS A 66 -15.30 8.85 2.73
N ALA A 67 -16.18 8.65 3.71
CA ALA A 67 -17.61 8.85 3.57
C ALA A 67 -17.95 10.32 3.29
N LEU A 68 -17.32 11.25 4.02
CA LEU A 68 -17.48 12.70 3.79
C LEU A 68 -16.98 13.13 2.40
N HIS A 69 -15.91 12.51 1.90
CA HIS A 69 -15.35 12.80 0.58
C HIS A 69 -15.98 11.97 -0.56
N GLY A 70 -16.96 11.10 -0.27
CA GLY A 70 -17.66 10.30 -1.28
C GLY A 70 -16.80 9.22 -1.95
N LEU A 71 -15.73 8.77 -1.29
CA LEU A 71 -14.84 7.73 -1.82
C LEU A 71 -15.51 6.35 -1.70
N LYS A 72 -15.79 5.72 -2.85
CA LYS A 72 -16.40 4.37 -2.92
C LYS A 72 -15.39 3.25 -2.72
N THR A 73 -14.11 3.51 -3.00
CA THR A 73 -13.05 2.50 -2.96
C THR A 73 -11.79 3.12 -2.36
N PHE A 74 -11.15 2.38 -1.46
CA PHE A 74 -9.91 2.77 -0.78
C PHE A 74 -9.12 1.53 -0.35
N ARG A 75 -7.87 1.71 0.07
CA ARG A 75 -6.94 0.64 0.40
C ARG A 75 -6.48 0.72 1.86
N ILE A 76 -6.60 -0.39 2.59
CA ILE A 76 -6.08 -0.51 3.96
C ILE A 76 -4.79 -1.33 3.93
N ILE A 77 -3.69 -0.76 4.41
CA ILE A 77 -2.39 -1.43 4.50
C ILE A 77 -2.19 -1.92 5.93
N HIS A 78 -2.43 -3.22 6.16
CA HIS A 78 -2.25 -3.89 7.46
C HIS A 78 -0.91 -4.65 7.60
N GLY A 79 -0.12 -4.74 6.52
CA GLY A 79 1.15 -5.49 6.46
C GLY A 79 0.99 -7.02 6.42
N ASP A 80 2.12 -7.72 6.26
CA ASP A 80 2.22 -9.19 6.11
C ASP A 80 2.87 -9.87 7.33
N GLY A 81 2.66 -9.30 8.52
CA GLY A 81 3.24 -9.83 9.76
C GLY A 81 2.48 -11.06 10.30
N THR A 82 2.32 -11.13 11.62
CA THR A 82 1.55 -12.19 12.32
C THR A 82 0.05 -12.24 11.97
N GLY A 83 -0.42 -11.37 11.09
CA GLY A 83 -1.81 -11.30 10.67
C GLY A 83 -2.78 -10.74 11.72
N ARG A 84 -2.28 -10.20 12.85
CA ARG A 84 -3.14 -9.59 13.89
C ARG A 84 -3.96 -8.43 13.35
N LEU A 85 -3.31 -7.46 12.69
CA LEU A 85 -3.98 -6.33 12.05
C LEU A 85 -4.91 -6.80 10.93
N ARG A 86 -4.46 -7.75 10.09
CA ARG A 86 -5.30 -8.34 9.03
C ARG A 86 -6.61 -8.91 9.60
N LYS A 87 -6.53 -9.75 10.64
CA LYS A 87 -7.70 -10.37 11.27
C LYS A 87 -8.63 -9.32 11.89
N ALA A 88 -8.07 -8.36 12.62
CA ALA A 88 -8.87 -7.31 13.24
C ALA A 88 -9.60 -6.44 12.21
N VAL A 89 -8.90 -6.03 11.14
CA VAL A 89 -9.49 -5.23 10.03
C VAL A 89 -10.60 -6.02 9.34
N HIS A 90 -10.37 -7.29 9.00
CA HIS A 90 -11.39 -8.13 8.37
C HIS A 90 -12.61 -8.33 9.27
N ASN A 91 -12.41 -8.58 10.56
CA ASN A 91 -13.51 -8.74 11.51
C ASN A 91 -14.31 -7.45 11.64
N ARG A 92 -13.64 -6.29 11.71
CA ARG A 92 -14.31 -4.99 11.78
C ARG A 92 -15.19 -4.73 10.55
N LEU A 93 -14.66 -4.98 9.36
CA LEU A 93 -15.40 -4.78 8.09
C LEU A 93 -16.54 -5.79 7.88
N ALA A 94 -16.45 -6.98 8.45
CA ALA A 94 -17.52 -7.98 8.37
C ALA A 94 -18.67 -7.72 9.36
N SER A 95 -18.41 -6.94 10.41
CA SER A 95 -19.39 -6.59 11.45
C SER A 95 -20.09 -5.24 11.22
N ASN A 96 -19.66 -4.48 10.21
CA ASN A 96 -20.30 -3.25 9.75
C ASN A 96 -21.29 -3.56 8.63
#